data_AF-A0A1Y3NIV2-F1
#
_entry.id   AF-A0A1Y3NIV2-F1
#
_cell.length_a   1.000
_cell.length_b   1.000
_cell.length_c   1.000
_cell.angle_alpha   90.00
_cell.angle_beta   90.00
_cell.angle_gamma   90.00
#
_symmetry.space_group_name_H-M   'P 1'
#
loop_
_entity.id
_entity.type
_entity.pdbx_description
1 polymer ?
#
loop_
_entity_poly.entity_id
_entity_poly.type
_entity_poly.pdbx_seq_one_letter_code
_entity_poly.pdbx_strand_id
1 'polypeptide(L)'
;NADWNSSIGKVLIYNTVNIILSIQVLSEGDRSIDGLLESFEEYESDIYELLLSLLILLCSKSESSANTMPSTPLSIIQSVIAKACSYIPEEILFEQTCFNELCSVLNSNNSDVQIITCNLLLRITKNMIQSQSLKVETKGLDGNEAIPDSLISIASKTPKTYDSEFKFIDNDVDSHKILGYLLSYVIILEHFNDATFELKSVYTTQFRQQNNLLNNFMLLICNVLNIGKNDQVFDISNWNVDEFDIETFEPNDISICVLSAHLYWKALKSISSLVRNWWNELKNRQLSIAIEQYTKKYITPLLVANEMNSVINTDRSQYENLVIKANKSRNEIIAQYVIPSEESCIDIIIRIPQDYPLKQVHIDGGQRAGVQESRWRSWILSSSAVMVAQNGNIMDSVLVFYNNVKLHFEGVEECTIW
;
A
#
# COMPACT_ATOMS: atom_id res chain seq x y z
N ASN A 1 -2.19 18.14 36.54
CA ASN A 1 -2.23 17.71 37.96
C ASN A 1 -3.44 16.88 38.38
N ALA A 2 -4.32 16.44 37.47
CA ALA A 2 -5.26 15.38 37.82
C ALA A 2 -4.50 14.04 37.88
N ASP A 3 -4.64 13.30 38.98
CA ASP A 3 -4.13 11.93 39.09
C ASP A 3 -4.92 11.04 38.11
N TRP A 4 -4.30 10.65 37.00
CA TRP A 4 -4.93 9.86 35.94
C TRP A 4 -5.35 8.46 36.42
N ASN A 5 -4.74 7.96 37.51
CA ASN A 5 -5.12 6.69 38.12
C ASN A 5 -6.43 6.80 38.92
N SER A 6 -6.78 8.00 39.36
CA SER A 6 -8.02 8.23 40.10
C SER A 6 -9.24 8.18 39.18
N SER A 7 -10.37 7.70 39.72
CA SER A 7 -11.65 7.70 39.00
C SER A 7 -12.08 9.12 38.60
N ILE A 8 -11.83 10.11 39.46
CA ILE A 8 -12.13 11.52 39.21
C ILE A 8 -11.27 12.06 38.06
N GLY A 9 -9.98 11.73 38.03
CA GLY A 9 -9.08 12.13 36.95
C GLY A 9 -9.52 11.61 35.58
N LYS A 10 -9.97 10.35 35.50
CA LYS A 10 -10.49 9.77 34.25
C LYS A 10 -11.77 10.46 33.76
N VAL A 11 -12.68 10.82 34.67
CA VAL A 11 -13.90 11.57 34.33
C VAL A 11 -13.57 12.98 33.86
N LEU A 12 -12.60 13.66 34.50
CA LEU A 12 -12.14 14.97 34.07
C LEU A 12 -11.54 14.90 32.66
N ILE A 13 -10.65 13.94 32.40
CA ILE A 13 -10.07 13.73 31.06
C ILE A 13 -11.18 13.53 30.02
N TYR A 14 -12.12 12.62 30.28
CA TYR A 14 -13.24 12.36 29.38
C TYR A 14 -14.04 13.63 29.04
N ASN A 15 -14.41 14.42 30.05
CA ASN A 15 -15.18 15.64 29.83
C ASN A 15 -14.38 16.71 29.10
N THR A 16 -13.10 16.90 29.45
CA THR A 16 -12.22 17.86 28.77
C THR A 16 -12.07 17.51 27.29
N VAL A 17 -11.79 16.25 26.97
CA VAL A 17 -11.62 15.82 25.57
C VAL A 17 -12.92 15.94 24.79
N ASN A 18 -14.07 15.64 25.40
CA ASN A 18 -15.37 15.86 24.75
C ASN A 18 -15.68 17.33 24.47
N ILE A 19 -15.25 18.24 25.35
CA ILE A 19 -15.38 19.68 25.10
C ILE A 19 -14.53 20.07 23.89
N ILE A 20 -13.28 19.62 23.84
CA ILE A 20 -12.38 19.86 22.70
C ILE A 20 -13.00 19.31 21.40
N LEU A 21 -13.46 18.04 21.43
CA LEU A 21 -14.12 17.40 20.29
C LEU A 21 -15.36 18.18 19.84
N SER A 22 -16.16 18.67 20.78
CA SER A 22 -17.36 19.48 20.46
C SER A 22 -16.96 20.79 19.77
N ILE A 23 -15.88 21.43 20.21
CA ILE A 23 -15.34 22.64 19.56
C ILE A 23 -14.87 22.33 18.14
N GLN A 24 -14.13 21.22 17.94
CA GLN A 24 -13.64 20.77 16.62
C GLN A 24 -14.78 20.44 15.65
N VAL A 25 -15.82 19.73 16.10
CA VAL A 25 -16.98 19.39 15.24
C VAL A 25 -17.76 20.66 14.85
N LEU A 26 -17.85 21.63 15.77
CA LEU A 26 -18.53 22.89 15.49
C LEU A 26 -17.73 23.80 14.56
N SER A 27 -16.39 23.75 14.58
CA SER A 27 -15.55 24.53 13.67
C SER A 27 -15.72 24.11 12.20
N GLU A 28 -16.05 22.85 11.93
CA GLU A 28 -16.36 22.37 10.57
C GLU A 28 -17.74 22.80 10.06
N GLY A 29 -18.67 23.16 10.94
CA GLY A 29 -20.10 23.31 10.63
C GLY A 29 -20.66 24.74 10.60
N ASP A 30 -20.17 25.67 11.44
CA ASP A 30 -20.82 26.96 11.65
C ASP A 30 -19.85 28.16 11.80
N ARG A 31 -20.12 29.24 11.06
CA ARG A 31 -19.42 30.56 11.15
C ARG A 31 -19.83 31.41 12.36
N SER A 32 -20.60 30.87 13.31
CA SER A 32 -21.15 31.66 14.43
C SER A 32 -20.28 31.64 15.70
N ILE A 33 -19.07 31.07 15.63
CA ILE A 33 -18.21 30.78 16.78
C ILE A 33 -16.81 31.43 16.63
N ASP A 34 -16.66 32.39 15.71
CA ASP A 34 -15.37 33.02 15.35
C ASP A 34 -14.51 33.44 16.57
N GLY A 35 -15.10 34.03 17.61
CA GLY A 35 -14.32 34.45 18.80
C GLY A 35 -13.80 33.31 19.69
N LEU A 36 -14.47 32.15 19.69
CA LEU A 36 -13.98 30.95 20.39
C LEU A 36 -12.96 30.21 19.53
N LEU A 37 -13.10 30.26 18.20
CA LEU A 37 -12.10 29.76 17.25
C LEU A 37 -10.80 30.55 17.32
N GLU A 38 -10.85 31.89 17.36
CA GLU A 38 -9.65 32.73 17.56
C GLU A 38 -8.89 32.40 18.85
N SER A 39 -9.61 32.13 19.94
CA SER A 39 -9.00 31.73 21.21
C SER A 39 -8.48 30.29 21.18
N PHE A 40 -9.05 29.43 20.34
CA PHE A 40 -8.62 28.05 20.17
C PHE A 40 -7.37 27.96 19.30
N GLU A 41 -7.29 28.75 18.23
CA GLU A 41 -6.13 28.88 17.34
C GLU A 41 -4.84 29.25 18.11
N GLU A 42 -4.94 30.12 19.12
CA GLU A 42 -3.77 30.51 19.94
C GLU A 42 -3.13 29.33 20.69
N TYR A 43 -3.93 28.35 21.12
CA TYR A 43 -3.46 27.19 21.91
C TYR A 43 -3.52 25.87 21.12
N GLU A 44 -3.78 25.94 19.82
CA GLU A 44 -4.11 24.78 19.00
C GLU A 44 -2.98 23.74 18.99
N SER A 45 -1.73 24.20 18.79
CA SER A 45 -0.55 23.34 18.80
C SER A 45 -0.36 22.62 20.14
N ASP A 46 -0.42 23.36 21.25
CA ASP A 46 -0.29 22.81 22.60
C ASP A 46 -1.40 21.79 22.91
N ILE A 47 -2.64 22.08 22.50
CA ILE A 47 -3.77 21.16 22.68
C ILE A 47 -3.53 19.86 21.93
N TYR A 48 -3.10 19.92 20.67
CA TYR A 48 -2.87 18.72 19.86
C TYR A 48 -1.66 17.91 20.30
N GLU A 49 -0.58 18.56 20.75
CA GLU A 49 0.56 17.87 21.36
C GLU A 49 0.14 17.13 22.65
N LEU A 50 -0.69 17.77 23.49
CA LEU A 50 -1.24 17.15 24.68
C LEU A 50 -2.20 16.00 24.35
N LEU A 51 -3.01 16.12 23.30
CA LEU A 51 -3.90 15.04 22.86
C LEU A 51 -3.12 13.82 22.35
N LEU A 52 -2.07 14.03 21.54
CA LEU A 52 -1.20 12.95 21.05
C LEU A 52 -0.47 12.26 22.19
N SER A 53 0.13 13.03 23.11
CA SER A 53 0.82 12.46 24.26
C SER A 53 -0.14 11.68 25.17
N LEU A 54 -1.38 12.16 25.34
CA LEU A 54 -2.41 11.46 26.10
C LEU A 54 -2.88 10.18 25.40
N LEU A 55 -3.04 10.20 24.08
CA LEU A 55 -3.37 9.03 23.26
C LEU A 55 -2.30 7.94 23.43
N ILE A 56 -1.03 8.32 23.26
CA ILE A 56 0.13 7.43 23.44
C ILE A 56 0.14 6.87 24.86
N LEU A 57 0.00 7.72 25.87
CA LEU A 57 0.05 7.31 27.28
C LEU A 57 -1.06 6.30 27.64
N LEU A 58 -2.28 6.50 27.15
CA LEU A 58 -3.43 5.67 27.51
C LEU A 58 -3.58 4.41 26.65
N CYS A 59 -2.99 4.39 25.45
CA CYS A 59 -3.20 3.32 24.48
C CYS A 59 -1.94 2.48 24.20
N SER A 60 -0.75 2.97 24.54
CA SER A 60 0.47 2.15 24.48
C SER A 60 0.41 1.04 25.52
N LYS A 61 0.57 -0.21 25.07
CA LYS A 61 0.52 -1.38 25.94
C LYS A 61 1.77 -1.47 26.80
N SER A 62 1.57 -1.56 28.12
CA SER A 62 2.60 -2.11 29.02
C SER A 62 2.61 -3.64 28.92
N GLU A 63 3.78 -4.27 29.14
CA GLU A 63 3.93 -5.74 29.04
C GLU A 63 2.92 -6.52 29.89
N SER A 64 2.43 -5.95 30.98
CA SER A 64 1.45 -6.56 31.90
C SER A 64 0.00 -6.50 31.42
N SER A 65 -0.36 -5.61 30.50
CA SER A 65 -1.74 -5.39 30.00
C SER A 65 -1.99 -5.93 28.60
N ALA A 66 -0.97 -6.51 27.96
CA ALA A 66 -0.98 -6.81 26.53
C ALA A 66 -2.05 -7.84 26.09
N ASN A 67 -2.50 -8.70 27.01
CA ASN A 67 -3.47 -9.78 26.75
C ASN A 67 -4.83 -9.59 27.45
N THR A 68 -5.10 -8.40 27.97
CA THR A 68 -6.36 -8.08 28.65
C THR A 68 -7.12 -6.99 27.91
N MET A 69 -8.43 -7.19 27.71
CA MET A 69 -9.30 -6.15 27.18
C MET A 69 -9.40 -4.97 28.16
N PRO A 70 -9.46 -3.72 27.66
CA PRO A 70 -9.74 -2.56 28.49
C PRO A 70 -11.15 -2.68 29.09
N SER A 71 -11.37 -2.05 30.24
CA SER A 71 -12.72 -1.90 30.77
C SER A 71 -13.55 -1.00 29.86
N THR A 72 -14.88 -1.17 29.84
CA THR A 72 -15.78 -0.35 29.01
C THR A 72 -15.56 1.17 29.18
N PRO A 73 -15.41 1.71 30.42
CA PRO A 73 -15.14 3.13 30.60
C PRO A 73 -13.78 3.56 30.01
N LEU A 74 -12.75 2.72 30.12
CA LEU A 74 -11.44 3.03 29.55
C LEU A 74 -11.50 3.01 28.02
N SER A 75 -12.18 2.01 27.44
CA SER A 75 -12.36 1.91 25.99
C SER A 75 -13.05 3.15 25.41
N ILE A 76 -14.12 3.64 26.06
CA ILE A 76 -14.82 4.87 25.66
C ILE A 76 -13.88 6.09 25.71
N ILE A 77 -13.09 6.24 26.77
CA ILE A 77 -12.14 7.35 26.89
C ILE A 77 -11.10 7.28 25.75
N GLN A 78 -10.58 6.09 25.47
CA GLN A 78 -9.61 5.87 24.40
C GLN A 78 -10.19 6.24 23.02
N SER A 79 -11.41 5.78 22.71
CA SER A 79 -12.09 6.11 21.45
C SER A 79 -12.34 7.61 21.29
N VAL A 80 -12.77 8.30 22.35
CA VAL A 80 -13.02 9.76 22.31
C VAL A 80 -11.73 10.55 22.10
N ILE A 81 -10.63 10.15 22.75
CA ILE A 81 -9.31 10.78 22.55
C ILE A 81 -8.80 10.54 21.15
N ALA A 82 -8.91 9.31 20.65
CA ALA A 82 -8.54 8.99 19.28
C ALA A 82 -9.34 9.87 18.30
N LYS A 83 -10.66 10.00 18.48
CA LYS A 83 -11.49 10.84 17.63
C LYS A 83 -11.11 12.32 17.70
N ALA A 84 -10.76 12.85 18.86
CA ALA A 84 -10.23 14.22 18.96
C ALA A 84 -8.89 14.39 18.22
N CYS A 85 -8.05 13.34 18.19
CA CYS A 85 -6.81 13.34 17.43
C CYS A 85 -7.03 13.25 15.91
N SER A 86 -8.17 12.74 15.42
CA SER A 86 -8.39 12.67 13.96
C SER A 86 -8.45 14.05 13.29
N TYR A 87 -8.79 15.09 14.07
CA TYR A 87 -8.89 16.47 13.62
C TYR A 87 -7.57 17.26 13.64
N ILE A 88 -6.45 16.64 14.03
CA ILE A 88 -5.14 17.32 14.06
C ILE A 88 -4.80 17.83 12.64
N PRO A 89 -4.48 19.13 12.46
CA PRO A 89 -3.99 19.69 11.20
C PRO A 89 -2.67 19.08 10.72
N GLU A 90 -2.44 19.06 9.42
CA GLU A 90 -1.23 18.44 8.85
C GLU A 90 0.05 19.16 9.27
N GLU A 91 0.00 20.49 9.37
CA GLU A 91 1.13 21.33 9.76
C GLU A 91 1.64 20.94 11.14
N ILE A 92 0.72 20.75 12.09
CA ILE A 92 1.04 20.37 13.47
C ILE A 92 1.50 18.91 13.51
N LEU A 93 0.80 18.01 12.82
CA LEU A 93 1.11 16.57 12.82
C LEU A 93 2.52 16.28 12.32
N PHE A 94 2.98 17.00 11.29
CA PHE A 94 4.27 16.76 10.63
C PHE A 94 5.47 17.33 11.40
N GLU A 95 5.25 18.29 12.31
CA GLU A 95 6.29 18.80 13.21
C GLU A 95 6.58 17.83 14.36
N GLN A 96 5.67 16.92 14.66
CA GLN A 96 5.80 15.99 15.77
C GLN A 96 6.76 14.83 15.46
N THR A 97 7.52 14.39 16.46
CA THR A 97 8.47 13.27 16.36
C THR A 97 7.93 11.93 16.88
N CYS A 98 6.62 11.85 17.15
CA CYS A 98 6.00 10.75 17.87
C CYS A 98 5.64 9.51 17.02
N PHE A 99 6.22 9.35 15.82
CA PHE A 99 5.86 8.27 14.89
C PHE A 99 6.04 6.87 15.50
N ASN A 100 7.16 6.64 16.19
CA ASN A 100 7.46 5.34 16.78
C ASN A 100 6.52 5.00 17.94
N GLU A 101 6.17 6.00 18.73
CA GLU A 101 5.23 5.91 19.83
C GLU A 101 3.82 5.62 19.31
N LEU A 102 3.39 6.28 18.24
CA LEU A 102 2.11 6.00 17.56
C LEU A 102 2.07 4.59 16.96
N CYS A 103 3.19 4.08 16.44
CA CYS A 103 3.26 2.68 16.00
C CYS A 103 2.93 1.72 17.15
N SER A 104 3.35 2.02 18.39
CA SER A 104 3.01 1.18 19.55
C SER A 104 1.49 1.14 19.83
N VAL A 105 0.78 2.23 19.55
CA VAL A 105 -0.67 2.38 19.75
C VAL A 105 -1.48 1.51 18.79
N LEU A 106 -0.94 1.14 17.61
CA LEU A 106 -1.56 0.16 16.70
C LEU A 106 -1.78 -1.21 17.36
N ASN A 107 -1.05 -1.54 18.43
CA ASN A 107 -1.24 -2.79 19.15
C ASN A 107 -2.36 -2.71 20.21
N SER A 108 -3.06 -1.59 20.36
CA SER A 108 -4.15 -1.42 21.32
C SER A 108 -5.30 -2.44 21.10
N ASN A 109 -6.06 -2.71 22.15
CA ASN A 109 -7.24 -3.60 22.10
C ASN A 109 -8.53 -2.78 21.91
N ASN A 110 -8.46 -1.76 21.05
CA ASN A 110 -9.60 -0.91 20.70
C ASN A 110 -9.54 -0.58 19.21
N SER A 111 -10.56 -1.03 18.47
CA SER A 111 -10.68 -0.87 17.02
C SER A 111 -10.62 0.59 16.56
N ASP A 112 -11.36 1.50 17.22
CA ASP A 112 -11.39 2.93 16.85
C ASP A 112 -10.00 3.56 16.97
N VAL A 113 -9.31 3.26 18.07
CA VAL A 113 -7.95 3.73 18.33
C VAL A 113 -7.00 3.23 17.26
N GLN A 114 -7.06 1.94 16.91
CA GLN A 114 -6.21 1.36 15.88
C GLN A 114 -6.41 2.02 14.51
N ILE A 115 -7.67 2.23 14.10
CA ILE A 115 -8.03 2.82 12.81
C ILE A 115 -7.57 4.28 12.74
N ILE A 116 -7.89 5.08 13.75
CA ILE A 116 -7.54 6.50 13.75
C ILE A 116 -6.02 6.68 13.83
N THR A 117 -5.33 5.87 14.64
CA THR A 117 -3.87 5.85 14.68
C THR A 117 -3.29 5.47 13.31
N CYS A 118 -3.89 4.51 12.61
CA CYS A 118 -3.47 4.14 11.26
C CYS A 118 -3.64 5.32 10.28
N ASN A 119 -4.73 6.08 10.35
CA ASN A 119 -4.92 7.27 9.51
C ASN A 119 -3.83 8.32 9.79
N LEU A 120 -3.59 8.66 11.06
CA LEU A 120 -2.53 9.61 11.44
C LEU A 120 -1.15 9.16 10.92
N LEU A 121 -0.83 7.87 11.07
CA LEU A 121 0.42 7.31 10.54
C LEU A 121 0.49 7.36 9.02
N LEU A 122 -0.63 7.11 8.31
CA LEU A 122 -0.68 7.24 6.85
C LEU A 122 -0.42 8.67 6.38
N ARG A 123 -0.99 9.67 7.06
CA ARG A 123 -0.73 11.10 6.77
C ARG A 123 0.75 11.42 6.92
N ILE A 124 1.37 11.00 8.04
CA ILE A 124 2.81 11.19 8.28
C ILE A 124 3.65 10.45 7.22
N THR A 125 3.30 9.20 6.91
CA THR A 125 4.02 8.38 5.92
C THR A 125 3.96 8.99 4.52
N LYS A 126 2.81 9.50 4.07
CA LYS A 126 2.68 10.17 2.76
C LYS A 126 3.58 11.40 2.67
N ASN A 127 3.59 12.26 3.69
CA ASN A 127 4.48 13.42 3.73
C ASN A 127 5.97 13.00 3.76
N MET A 128 6.31 11.97 4.55
CA MET A 128 7.67 11.44 4.59
C MET A 128 8.13 10.97 3.20
N ILE A 129 7.33 10.16 2.50
CA ILE A 129 7.66 9.64 1.16
C ILE A 129 7.82 10.80 0.17
N GLN A 130 6.89 11.76 0.14
CA GLN A 130 7.00 12.92 -0.74
C GLN A 130 8.30 13.70 -0.48
N SER A 131 8.62 13.96 0.78
CA SER A 131 9.86 14.66 1.16
C SER A 131 11.12 13.87 0.81
N GLN A 132 11.11 12.54 0.94
CA GLN A 132 12.22 11.66 0.61
C GLN A 132 12.39 11.54 -0.90
N SER A 133 11.31 11.35 -1.67
CA SER A 133 11.34 11.30 -3.13
C SER A 133 11.99 12.56 -3.72
N LEU A 134 11.61 13.75 -3.24
CA LEU A 134 12.20 15.02 -3.66
C LEU A 134 13.70 15.13 -3.30
N LYS A 135 14.10 14.65 -2.12
CA LYS A 135 15.51 14.65 -1.70
C LYS A 135 16.33 13.70 -2.57
N VAL A 136 15.82 12.51 -2.82
CA VAL A 136 16.50 11.48 -3.63
C VAL A 136 16.71 11.97 -5.06
N GLU A 137 15.72 12.62 -5.68
CA GLU A 137 15.88 13.19 -7.02
C GLU A 137 16.90 14.34 -7.10
N THR A 138 17.16 15.04 -5.98
CA THR A 138 18.06 16.21 -5.97
C THR A 138 19.47 15.90 -5.47
N LYS A 139 19.62 14.99 -4.50
CA LYS A 139 20.88 14.69 -3.82
C LYS A 139 21.31 13.22 -3.92
N GLY A 140 20.42 12.34 -4.37
CA GLY A 140 20.59 10.89 -4.29
C GLY A 140 20.26 10.33 -2.92
N LEU A 141 20.58 9.04 -2.72
CA LEU A 141 20.33 8.32 -1.47
C LEU A 141 21.36 8.70 -0.39
N ASP A 142 20.88 9.04 0.81
CA ASP A 142 21.73 9.36 1.96
C ASP A 142 21.88 8.18 2.95
N GLY A 143 21.17 7.07 2.73
CA GLY A 143 21.21 5.85 3.54
C GLY A 143 20.31 5.87 4.78
N ASN A 144 19.56 6.95 4.97
CA ASN A 144 18.56 7.10 6.04
C ASN A 144 17.15 6.72 5.57
N GLU A 145 16.97 6.44 4.28
CA GLU A 145 15.70 6.07 3.68
C GLU A 145 15.42 4.61 3.99
N ALA A 146 14.52 4.35 4.94
CA ALA A 146 14.09 3.00 5.29
C ALA A 146 12.66 3.03 5.81
N ILE A 147 11.97 1.89 5.70
CA ILE A 147 10.74 1.67 6.44
C ILE A 147 11.11 1.64 7.93
N PRO A 148 10.41 2.40 8.79
CA PRO A 148 10.71 2.45 10.22
C PRO A 148 10.72 1.07 10.89
N ASP A 149 11.78 0.81 11.68
CA ASP A 149 11.95 -0.46 12.40
C ASP A 149 10.80 -0.74 13.39
N SER A 150 10.16 0.31 13.91
CA SER A 150 8.97 0.21 14.76
C SER A 150 7.82 -0.49 14.05
N LEU A 151 7.49 -0.12 12.81
CA LEU A 151 6.46 -0.78 11.99
C LEU A 151 6.84 -2.23 11.67
N ILE A 152 8.09 -2.45 11.30
CA ILE A 152 8.63 -3.78 11.02
C ILE A 152 8.51 -4.69 12.23
N SER A 153 8.80 -4.17 13.43
CA SER A 153 8.72 -4.94 14.66
C SER A 153 7.30 -5.44 14.94
N ILE A 154 6.28 -4.69 14.51
CA ILE A 154 4.86 -5.07 14.58
C ILE A 154 4.57 -6.13 13.51
N ALA A 155 4.96 -5.87 12.26
CA ALA A 155 4.79 -6.79 11.13
C ALA A 155 5.51 -8.14 11.31
N SER A 156 6.54 -8.19 12.16
CA SER A 156 7.26 -9.42 12.54
C SER A 156 6.49 -10.28 13.54
N LYS A 157 5.59 -9.69 14.34
CA LYS A 157 4.80 -10.39 15.36
C LYS A 157 3.49 -10.92 14.74
N THR A 158 3.60 -12.03 14.03
CA THR A 158 2.44 -12.64 13.35
C THR A 158 1.38 -13.10 14.35
N PRO A 159 0.13 -12.64 14.24
CA PRO A 159 -0.97 -13.13 15.06
C PRO A 159 -1.22 -14.61 14.82
N LYS A 160 -1.69 -15.31 15.86
CA LYS A 160 -2.14 -16.69 15.71
C LYS A 160 -3.45 -16.70 14.94
N THR A 161 -3.50 -17.49 13.88
CA THR A 161 -4.76 -17.84 13.21
C THR A 161 -5.05 -19.30 13.44
N TYR A 162 -6.33 -19.62 13.60
CA TYR A 162 -6.80 -21.00 13.76
C TYR A 162 -7.27 -21.54 12.41
N ASP A 163 -7.26 -22.86 12.26
CA ASP A 163 -7.68 -23.51 11.01
C ASP A 163 -9.19 -23.34 10.73
N SER A 164 -9.98 -22.97 11.74
CA SER A 164 -11.39 -22.65 11.60
C SER A 164 -11.66 -21.45 10.70
N GLU A 165 -12.92 -21.27 10.30
CA GLU A 165 -13.38 -20.05 9.64
C GLU A 165 -12.98 -18.81 10.45
N PHE A 166 -12.46 -17.81 9.75
CA PHE A 166 -12.10 -16.53 10.36
C PHE A 166 -13.34 -15.80 10.87
N LYS A 167 -13.26 -15.30 12.10
CA LYS A 167 -14.26 -14.43 12.72
C LYS A 167 -13.55 -13.32 13.49
N PHE A 168 -14.04 -12.11 13.32
CA PHE A 168 -13.63 -10.92 14.03
C PHE A 168 -14.62 -10.64 15.16
N ILE A 169 -14.12 -10.66 16.39
CA ILE A 169 -14.91 -10.34 17.59
C ILE A 169 -14.25 -9.14 18.23
N ASP A 170 -14.95 -8.01 18.29
CA ASP A 170 -14.38 -6.78 18.86
C ASP A 170 -13.95 -6.99 20.32
N ASN A 171 -14.73 -7.70 21.15
CA ASN A 171 -14.31 -8.01 22.51
C ASN A 171 -13.30 -9.19 22.64
N ASP A 172 -12.47 -9.41 21.63
CA ASP A 172 -11.42 -10.42 21.62
C ASP A 172 -10.04 -9.79 21.33
N VAL A 173 -9.04 -10.26 22.07
CA VAL A 173 -7.67 -9.73 21.98
C VAL A 173 -6.99 -10.20 20.70
N ASP A 174 -7.25 -11.43 20.25
CA ASP A 174 -6.60 -11.96 19.06
C ASP A 174 -7.15 -11.30 17.78
N SER A 175 -8.44 -10.96 17.74
CA SER A 175 -9.06 -10.13 16.71
C SER A 175 -8.37 -8.76 16.56
N HIS A 176 -8.12 -8.08 17.67
CA HIS A 176 -7.37 -6.81 17.67
C HIS A 176 -5.90 -6.96 17.26
N LYS A 177 -5.25 -8.07 17.61
CA LYS A 177 -3.88 -8.35 17.10
C LYS A 177 -3.88 -8.53 15.59
N ILE A 178 -4.91 -9.18 15.03
CA ILE A 178 -5.07 -9.33 13.58
C ILE A 178 -5.30 -7.97 12.93
N LEU A 179 -6.20 -7.15 13.46
CA LEU A 179 -6.45 -5.80 12.93
C LEU A 179 -5.18 -4.94 12.97
N GLY A 180 -4.51 -4.83 14.12
CA GLY A 180 -3.28 -4.06 14.25
C GLY A 180 -2.16 -4.54 13.32
N TYR A 181 -2.06 -5.86 13.11
CA TYR A 181 -1.15 -6.43 12.12
C TYR A 181 -1.50 -6.01 10.70
N LEU A 182 -2.76 -6.14 10.27
CA LEU A 182 -3.20 -5.74 8.92
C LEU A 182 -2.99 -4.25 8.69
N LEU A 183 -3.33 -3.39 9.65
CA LEU A 183 -3.12 -1.95 9.58
C LEU A 183 -1.63 -1.57 9.48
N SER A 184 -0.73 -2.31 10.16
CA SER A 184 0.71 -2.12 9.96
C SER A 184 1.13 -2.36 8.51
N TYR A 185 0.55 -3.36 7.84
CA TYR A 185 0.80 -3.60 6.40
C TYR A 185 0.14 -2.56 5.50
N VAL A 186 -0.98 -1.94 5.90
CA VAL A 186 -1.56 -0.79 5.17
C VAL A 186 -0.51 0.32 5.08
N ILE A 187 0.12 0.67 6.20
CA ILE A 187 1.15 1.71 6.29
C ILE A 187 2.45 1.28 5.58
N ILE A 188 2.89 0.05 5.78
CA ILE A 188 4.12 -0.46 5.15
C ILE A 188 3.98 -0.46 3.62
N LEU A 189 2.86 -0.94 3.07
CA LEU A 189 2.64 -0.94 1.63
C LEU A 189 2.43 0.48 1.07
N GLU A 190 2.05 1.45 1.91
CA GLU A 190 2.00 2.87 1.52
C GLU A 190 3.38 3.42 1.19
N HIS A 191 4.47 2.93 1.79
CA HIS A 191 5.84 3.34 1.46
C HIS A 191 6.21 3.10 -0.01
N PHE A 192 5.54 2.16 -0.68
CA PHE A 192 5.77 1.90 -2.10
C PHE A 192 4.89 2.75 -3.02
N ASN A 193 3.89 3.45 -2.47
CA ASN A 193 2.99 4.31 -3.22
C ASN A 193 3.69 5.63 -3.55
N ASP A 194 3.69 6.05 -4.81
CA ASP A 194 4.34 7.28 -5.31
C ASP A 194 5.84 7.47 -4.96
N ALA A 195 6.50 6.45 -4.42
CA ALA A 195 7.93 6.45 -4.17
C ALA A 195 8.73 6.34 -5.48
N THR A 196 9.89 7.01 -5.52
CA THR A 196 10.84 6.90 -6.64
C THR A 196 11.33 5.46 -6.81
N PHE A 197 11.86 5.15 -8.00
CA PHE A 197 12.43 3.83 -8.28
C PHE A 197 13.53 3.44 -7.29
N GLU A 198 14.37 4.39 -6.91
CA GLU A 198 15.48 4.20 -5.96
C GLU A 198 14.95 3.85 -4.56
N LEU A 199 13.96 4.59 -4.05
CA LEU A 199 13.32 4.30 -2.77
C LEU A 199 12.64 2.92 -2.77
N LYS A 200 11.91 2.58 -3.83
CA LYS A 200 11.29 1.26 -3.99
C LYS A 200 12.32 0.14 -3.94
N SER A 201 13.51 0.35 -4.51
CA SER A 201 14.62 -0.61 -4.46
C SER A 201 15.14 -0.81 -3.03
N VAL A 202 15.28 0.28 -2.27
CA VAL A 202 15.71 0.24 -0.86
C VAL A 202 14.69 -0.50 0.00
N TYR A 203 13.40 -0.15 -0.09
CA TYR A 203 12.33 -0.80 0.67
C TYR A 203 12.18 -2.28 0.28
N THR A 204 12.31 -2.61 -1.00
CA THR A 204 12.29 -4.01 -1.48
C THR A 204 13.46 -4.81 -0.89
N THR A 205 14.63 -4.19 -0.80
CA THR A 205 15.83 -4.82 -0.20
C THR A 205 15.64 -5.06 1.29
N GLN A 206 15.07 -4.10 2.02
CA GLN A 206 14.75 -4.23 3.44
C GLN A 206 13.76 -5.37 3.70
N PHE A 207 12.69 -5.47 2.88
CA PHE A 207 11.73 -6.57 2.94
C PHE A 207 12.37 -7.95 2.72
N ARG A 208 13.34 -8.05 1.81
CA ARG A 208 14.05 -9.30 1.53
C ARG A 208 14.96 -9.73 2.68
N GLN A 209 15.61 -8.78 3.36
CA GLN A 209 16.51 -9.08 4.46
C GLN A 209 15.77 -9.63 5.68
N GLN A 210 14.49 -9.29 5.84
CA GLN A 210 13.65 -9.74 6.94
C GLN A 210 12.98 -11.06 6.57
N ASN A 211 13.75 -12.13 6.79
CA ASN A 211 13.30 -13.50 6.56
C ASN A 211 11.92 -13.74 7.19
N ASN A 212 10.98 -14.24 6.38
CA ASN A 212 9.61 -14.62 6.73
C ASN A 212 8.56 -13.50 6.86
N LEU A 213 8.91 -12.22 6.76
CA LEU A 213 7.91 -11.14 6.90
C LEU A 213 6.79 -11.28 5.84
N LEU A 214 7.18 -11.35 4.57
CA LEU A 214 6.25 -11.59 3.47
C LEU A 214 5.53 -12.94 3.59
N ASN A 215 6.25 -14.00 3.96
CA ASN A 215 5.64 -15.33 4.08
C ASN A 215 4.51 -15.35 5.11
N ASN A 216 4.75 -14.78 6.28
CA ASN A 216 3.77 -14.74 7.35
C ASN A 216 2.56 -13.88 6.98
N PHE A 217 2.78 -12.75 6.34
CA PHE A 217 1.73 -11.89 5.81
C PHE A 217 0.83 -12.62 4.80
N MET A 218 1.45 -13.28 3.82
CA MET A 218 0.71 -13.96 2.76
C MET A 218 -0.05 -15.18 3.29
N LEU A 219 0.52 -15.92 4.24
CA LEU A 219 -0.18 -17.02 4.92
C LEU A 219 -1.35 -16.51 5.77
N LEU A 220 -1.20 -15.39 6.46
CA LEU A 220 -2.30 -14.76 7.20
C LEU A 220 -3.45 -14.38 6.25
N ILE A 221 -3.14 -13.71 5.14
CA ILE A 221 -4.13 -13.37 4.11
C ILE A 221 -4.84 -14.62 3.61
N CYS A 222 -4.10 -15.69 3.30
CA CYS A 222 -4.70 -16.96 2.86
C CYS A 222 -5.64 -17.53 3.93
N ASN A 223 -5.27 -17.45 5.21
CA ASN A 223 -6.11 -17.95 6.30
C ASN A 223 -7.39 -17.11 6.49
N VAL A 224 -7.31 -15.79 6.41
CA VAL A 224 -8.47 -14.88 6.54
C VAL A 224 -9.44 -15.06 5.38
N LEU A 225 -8.92 -15.19 4.15
CA LEU A 225 -9.72 -15.36 2.93
C LEU A 225 -10.13 -16.82 2.64
N ASN A 226 -9.77 -17.75 3.54
CA ASN A 226 -9.95 -19.20 3.36
C ASN A 226 -9.34 -19.77 2.06
N ILE A 227 -8.25 -19.18 1.56
CA ILE A 227 -7.54 -19.67 0.36
C ILE A 227 -6.75 -20.93 0.69
N GLY A 228 -7.03 -22.01 -0.04
CA GLY A 228 -6.32 -23.28 0.12
C GLY A 228 -6.82 -24.15 1.28
N LYS A 229 -7.94 -23.77 1.91
CA LYS A 229 -8.71 -24.61 2.85
C LYS A 229 -9.77 -25.42 2.09
N ASN A 230 -10.35 -26.42 2.75
CA ASN A 230 -11.43 -27.24 2.17
C ASN A 230 -12.76 -26.48 2.07
N ASP A 231 -12.89 -25.37 2.80
CA ASP A 231 -14.08 -24.53 2.81
C ASP A 231 -14.15 -23.61 1.60
N GLN A 232 -15.31 -22.95 1.42
CA GLN A 232 -15.50 -22.00 0.34
C GLN A 232 -14.62 -20.76 0.55
N VAL A 233 -13.84 -20.41 -0.48
CA VAL A 233 -13.05 -19.17 -0.51
C VAL A 233 -13.98 -17.95 -0.38
N PHE A 234 -13.49 -16.91 0.31
CA PHE A 234 -14.23 -15.65 0.40
C PHE A 234 -14.39 -15.05 -1.01
N ASP A 235 -15.63 -14.75 -1.39
CA ASP A 235 -15.90 -14.12 -2.69
C ASP A 235 -15.76 -12.61 -2.53
N ILE A 236 -14.95 -11.96 -3.39
CA ILE A 236 -14.73 -10.50 -3.37
C ILE A 236 -15.41 -9.77 -4.54
N SER A 237 -16.21 -10.47 -5.36
CA SER A 237 -16.82 -9.88 -6.56
C SER A 237 -17.77 -8.70 -6.31
N ASN A 238 -18.26 -8.51 -5.08
CA ASN A 238 -19.17 -7.41 -4.74
C ASN A 238 -18.46 -6.15 -4.25
N TRP A 239 -17.12 -6.15 -4.14
CA TRP A 239 -16.35 -5.05 -3.57
C TRP A 239 -15.28 -4.56 -4.54
N ASN A 240 -15.07 -3.24 -4.54
CA ASN A 240 -13.95 -2.61 -5.25
C ASN A 240 -12.71 -2.69 -4.36
N VAL A 241 -11.92 -3.74 -4.55
CA VAL A 241 -10.77 -4.06 -3.69
C VAL A 241 -9.54 -3.20 -4.02
N ASP A 242 -9.55 -2.48 -5.13
CA ASP A 242 -8.51 -1.55 -5.57
C ASP A 242 -8.54 -0.20 -4.85
N GLU A 243 -9.68 0.16 -4.24
CA GLU A 243 -9.86 1.38 -3.45
C GLU A 243 -10.07 1.01 -1.98
N PHE A 244 -9.39 1.72 -1.07
CA PHE A 244 -9.57 1.54 0.36
C PHE A 244 -9.52 2.89 1.06
N ASP A 245 -10.61 3.19 1.77
CA ASP A 245 -10.72 4.34 2.64
C ASP A 245 -10.72 3.87 4.10
N ILE A 246 -9.71 4.35 4.84
CA ILE A 246 -9.54 4.03 6.26
C ILE A 246 -10.51 4.82 7.15
N GLU A 247 -11.00 5.98 6.71
CA GLU A 247 -11.85 6.87 7.52
C GLU A 247 -13.25 6.30 7.73
N THR A 248 -13.76 5.61 6.72
CA THR A 248 -15.07 4.95 6.74
C THR A 248 -14.99 3.46 7.11
N PHE A 249 -13.81 2.96 7.46
CA PHE A 249 -13.59 1.55 7.75
C PHE A 249 -14.12 1.17 9.15
N GLU A 250 -15.11 0.27 9.17
CA GLU A 250 -15.64 -0.32 10.40
C GLU A 250 -15.28 -1.81 10.49
N PRO A 251 -14.55 -2.27 11.54
CA PRO A 251 -14.11 -3.66 11.64
C PRO A 251 -15.25 -4.64 11.91
N ASN A 252 -15.37 -5.63 11.03
CA ASN A 252 -16.25 -6.79 11.17
C ASN A 252 -15.69 -7.94 10.32
N ASP A 253 -16.31 -9.12 10.40
CA ASP A 253 -15.88 -10.32 9.66
C ASP A 253 -15.63 -10.04 8.17
N ILE A 254 -16.56 -9.34 7.52
CA ILE A 254 -16.54 -9.07 6.09
C ILE A 254 -15.51 -7.98 5.77
N SER A 255 -15.49 -6.89 6.52
CA SER A 255 -14.60 -5.76 6.24
C SER A 255 -13.13 -6.13 6.45
N ILE A 256 -12.82 -7.01 7.41
CA ILE A 256 -11.46 -7.55 7.59
C ILE A 256 -11.07 -8.46 6.42
N CYS A 257 -11.98 -9.28 5.90
CA CYS A 257 -11.75 -10.05 4.67
C CYS A 257 -11.51 -9.13 3.47
N VAL A 258 -12.33 -8.08 3.29
CA VAL A 258 -12.15 -7.10 2.21
C VAL A 258 -10.83 -6.33 2.35
N LEU A 259 -10.45 -5.92 3.56
CA LEU A 259 -9.15 -5.30 3.85
C LEU A 259 -7.99 -6.26 3.52
N SER A 260 -8.12 -7.53 3.87
CA SER A 260 -7.10 -8.55 3.55
C SER A 260 -6.96 -8.77 2.04
N ALA A 261 -8.08 -8.74 1.32
CA ALA A 261 -8.07 -8.78 -0.14
C ALA A 261 -7.45 -7.51 -0.75
N HIS A 262 -7.71 -6.33 -0.17
CA HIS A 262 -7.11 -5.06 -0.59
C HIS A 262 -5.60 -5.10 -0.40
N LEU A 263 -5.13 -5.54 0.76
CA LEU A 263 -3.72 -5.73 1.05
C LEU A 263 -3.06 -6.74 0.12
N TYR A 264 -3.77 -7.82 -0.23
CA TYR A 264 -3.30 -8.79 -1.23
C TYR A 264 -3.13 -8.17 -2.62
N TRP A 265 -4.15 -7.44 -3.10
CA TRP A 265 -4.11 -6.70 -4.35
C TRP A 265 -2.97 -5.66 -4.34
N LYS A 266 -2.85 -4.87 -3.27
CA LYS A 266 -1.84 -3.84 -3.11
C LYS A 266 -0.43 -4.44 -3.11
N ALA A 267 -0.21 -5.57 -2.43
CA ALA A 267 1.06 -6.28 -2.46
C ALA A 267 1.41 -6.82 -3.85
N LEU A 268 0.44 -7.38 -4.57
CA LEU A 268 0.64 -7.83 -5.96
C LEU A 268 0.96 -6.67 -6.91
N LYS A 269 0.43 -5.47 -6.64
CA LYS A 269 0.72 -4.25 -7.41
C LYS A 269 2.10 -3.66 -7.05
N SER A 270 2.40 -3.51 -5.77
CA SER A 270 3.55 -2.72 -5.28
C SER A 270 4.83 -3.53 -5.09
N ILE A 271 4.73 -4.82 -4.77
CA ILE A 271 5.86 -5.72 -4.51
C ILE A 271 5.72 -7.05 -5.26
N SER A 272 5.24 -6.95 -6.51
CA SER A 272 4.94 -8.08 -7.40
C SER A 272 6.10 -9.08 -7.52
N SER A 273 7.35 -8.59 -7.56
CA SER A 273 8.55 -9.42 -7.67
C SER A 273 8.78 -10.29 -6.42
N LEU A 274 8.54 -9.73 -5.23
CA LEU A 274 8.68 -10.44 -3.97
C LEU A 274 7.61 -11.51 -3.82
N VAL A 275 6.35 -11.14 -4.13
CA VAL A 275 5.22 -12.07 -4.08
C VAL A 275 5.41 -13.24 -5.04
N ARG A 276 5.90 -12.97 -6.26
CA ARG A 276 6.22 -14.01 -7.25
C ARG A 276 7.30 -14.96 -6.76
N ASN A 277 8.40 -14.44 -6.20
CA ASN A 277 9.47 -15.27 -5.66
C ASN A 277 8.96 -16.16 -4.52
N TRP A 278 8.21 -15.57 -3.58
CA TRP A 278 7.56 -16.32 -2.50
C TRP A 278 6.64 -17.42 -3.05
N TRP A 279 5.79 -17.11 -4.03
CA TRP A 279 4.86 -18.08 -4.62
C TRP A 279 5.60 -19.24 -5.32
N ASN A 280 6.72 -18.96 -6.00
CA ASN A 280 7.56 -19.98 -6.63
C ASN A 280 8.27 -20.89 -5.60
N GLU A 281 8.58 -20.37 -4.41
CA GLU A 281 9.25 -21.09 -3.33
C GLU A 281 8.28 -21.90 -2.43
N LEU A 282 6.96 -21.76 -2.64
CA LEU A 282 5.94 -22.49 -1.89
C LEU A 282 6.05 -24.00 -2.11
N LYS A 283 6.31 -24.73 -1.01
CA LYS A 283 6.33 -26.20 -1.02
C LYS A 283 4.93 -26.81 -1.12
N ASN A 284 3.91 -26.12 -0.60
CA ASN A 284 2.53 -26.60 -0.63
C ASN A 284 1.90 -26.34 -2.00
N ARG A 285 1.88 -27.37 -2.85
CA ARG A 285 1.30 -27.30 -4.20
C ARG A 285 -0.19 -26.97 -4.21
N GLN A 286 -0.97 -27.46 -3.23
CA GLN A 286 -2.41 -27.18 -3.17
C GLN A 286 -2.66 -25.70 -2.90
N LEU A 287 -1.94 -25.13 -1.94
CA LEU A 287 -1.99 -23.70 -1.63
C LEU A 287 -1.56 -22.85 -2.84
N SER A 288 -0.46 -23.22 -3.51
CA SER A 288 0.03 -22.52 -4.71
C SER A 288 -1.03 -22.46 -5.83
N ILE A 289 -1.72 -23.58 -6.09
CA ILE A 289 -2.81 -23.66 -7.08
C ILE A 289 -4.03 -22.81 -6.62
N ALA A 290 -4.38 -22.88 -5.34
CA ALA A 290 -5.51 -22.11 -4.81
C ALA A 290 -5.27 -20.60 -4.92
N ILE A 291 -4.05 -20.14 -4.62
CA ILE A 291 -3.62 -18.76 -4.79
C ILE A 291 -3.70 -18.36 -6.27
N GLU A 292 -3.16 -19.18 -7.18
CA GLU A 292 -3.22 -18.91 -8.63
C GLU A 292 -4.66 -18.74 -9.13
N GLN A 293 -5.57 -19.62 -8.71
CA GLN A 293 -6.99 -19.54 -9.06
C GLN A 293 -7.69 -18.30 -8.48
N TYR A 294 -7.41 -17.97 -7.21
CA TYR A 294 -7.98 -16.81 -6.55
C TYR A 294 -7.54 -15.51 -7.24
N THR A 295 -6.23 -15.39 -7.52
CA THR A 295 -5.65 -14.24 -8.22
C THR A 295 -6.24 -14.08 -9.60
N LYS A 296 -6.25 -15.16 -10.38
CA LYS A 296 -6.82 -15.17 -11.74
C LYS A 296 -8.28 -14.72 -11.77
N LYS A 297 -9.09 -15.19 -10.82
CA LYS A 297 -10.53 -14.91 -10.79
C LYS A 297 -10.82 -13.47 -10.38
N TYR A 298 -10.18 -12.98 -9.33
CA TYR A 298 -10.60 -11.74 -8.68
C TYR A 298 -9.62 -10.58 -8.81
N ILE A 299 -8.31 -10.84 -8.81
CA ILE A 299 -7.28 -9.80 -8.67
C ILE A 299 -6.70 -9.40 -10.03
N THR A 300 -6.38 -10.37 -10.88
CA THR A 300 -5.81 -10.14 -12.20
C THR A 300 -6.67 -9.21 -13.06
N PRO A 301 -8.01 -9.35 -13.13
CA PRO A 301 -8.83 -8.44 -13.93
C PRO A 301 -8.69 -6.97 -13.52
N LEU A 302 -8.60 -6.69 -12.21
CA LEU A 302 -8.44 -5.34 -11.67
C LEU A 302 -7.07 -4.75 -12.06
N LEU A 303 -6.00 -5.52 -11.87
CA LEU A 303 -4.64 -5.08 -12.18
C LEU A 303 -4.46 -4.86 -13.69
N VAL A 304 -4.93 -5.78 -14.52
CA VAL A 304 -4.86 -5.66 -15.99
C VAL A 304 -5.66 -4.45 -16.47
N ALA A 305 -6.84 -4.20 -15.91
CA ALA A 305 -7.64 -3.03 -16.27
C ALA A 305 -6.89 -1.73 -15.94
N ASN A 306 -6.25 -1.66 -14.76
CA ASN A 306 -5.47 -0.50 -14.34
C ASN A 306 -4.27 -0.26 -15.27
N GLU A 307 -3.46 -1.29 -15.52
CA GLU A 307 -2.31 -1.22 -16.45
C GLU A 307 -2.74 -0.80 -17.87
N MET A 308 -3.80 -1.42 -18.40
CA MET A 308 -4.33 -1.08 -19.72
C MET A 308 -4.80 0.37 -19.79
N ASN A 309 -5.50 0.86 -18.77
CA ASN A 309 -5.96 2.24 -18.73
C ASN A 309 -4.78 3.22 -18.61
N SER A 310 -3.77 2.89 -17.80
CA SER A 310 -2.52 3.67 -17.68
C SER A 310 -1.83 3.84 -19.05
N VAL A 311 -1.64 2.73 -19.78
CA VAL A 311 -1.06 2.75 -21.14
C VAL A 311 -1.90 3.56 -22.13
N ILE A 312 -3.23 3.44 -22.08
CA ILE A 312 -4.13 4.15 -22.98
C ILE A 312 -4.12 5.66 -22.71
N ASN A 313 -4.08 6.06 -21.44
CA ASN A 313 -4.18 7.45 -21.01
C ASN A 313 -2.85 8.21 -21.04
N THR A 314 -1.72 7.51 -21.21
CA THR A 314 -0.41 8.16 -21.29
C THR A 314 -0.37 9.12 -22.47
N ASP A 315 0.10 10.36 -22.27
CA ASP A 315 0.29 11.32 -23.35
C ASP A 315 1.40 10.83 -24.30
N ARG A 316 1.10 10.87 -25.59
CA ARG A 316 1.97 10.38 -26.67
C ARG A 316 2.42 11.48 -27.61
N SER A 317 2.09 12.73 -27.31
CA SER A 317 2.45 13.90 -28.12
C SER A 317 3.95 13.99 -28.42
N GLN A 318 4.78 13.46 -27.52
CA GLN A 318 6.25 13.47 -27.62
C GLN A 318 6.84 12.29 -28.41
N TYR A 319 6.04 11.25 -28.70
CA TYR A 319 6.51 10.01 -29.35
C TYR A 319 6.02 9.95 -30.80
N GLU A 320 6.73 10.64 -31.69
CA GLU A 320 6.44 10.64 -33.12
C GLU A 320 6.48 9.22 -33.69
N ASN A 321 5.55 8.89 -34.59
CA ASN A 321 5.44 7.59 -35.28
C ASN A 321 5.12 6.38 -34.39
N LEU A 322 4.87 6.57 -33.08
CA LEU A 322 4.46 5.51 -32.17
C LEU A 322 2.93 5.38 -32.13
N VAL A 323 2.44 4.17 -32.42
CA VAL A 323 1.03 3.80 -32.35
C VAL A 323 0.87 2.65 -31.35
N ILE A 324 0.11 2.88 -30.28
CA ILE A 324 -0.18 1.84 -29.28
C ILE A 324 -1.66 1.45 -29.36
N LYS A 325 -1.92 0.16 -29.53
CA LYS A 325 -3.26 -0.45 -29.60
C LYS A 325 -3.42 -1.44 -28.45
N ALA A 326 -4.40 -1.22 -27.58
CA ALA A 326 -4.72 -2.13 -26.47
C ALA A 326 -5.93 -3.00 -26.81
N ASN A 327 -5.80 -4.31 -26.62
CA ASN A 327 -6.87 -5.29 -26.78
C ASN A 327 -7.25 -5.88 -25.42
N LYS A 328 -8.27 -5.28 -24.80
CA LYS A 328 -8.77 -5.67 -23.47
C LYS A 328 -9.29 -7.11 -23.44
N SER A 329 -9.83 -7.63 -24.55
CA SER A 329 -10.40 -8.99 -24.59
C SER A 329 -9.33 -10.09 -24.59
N ARG A 330 -8.11 -9.78 -25.06
CA ARG A 330 -6.98 -10.73 -25.11
C ARG A 330 -5.90 -10.44 -24.08
N ASN A 331 -6.03 -9.36 -23.31
CA ASN A 331 -4.97 -8.82 -22.46
C ASN A 331 -3.66 -8.58 -23.24
N GLU A 332 -3.77 -8.03 -24.45
CA GLU A 332 -2.64 -7.77 -25.34
C GLU A 332 -2.49 -6.27 -25.62
N ILE A 333 -1.25 -5.77 -25.64
CA ILE A 333 -0.90 -4.42 -26.08
C ILE A 333 0.04 -4.53 -27.26
N ILE A 334 -0.28 -3.87 -28.36
CA ILE A 334 0.56 -3.81 -29.56
C ILE A 334 1.16 -2.41 -29.63
N ALA A 335 2.48 -2.33 -29.55
CA ALA A 335 3.21 -1.08 -29.78
C ALA A 335 3.87 -1.14 -31.15
N GLN A 336 3.49 -0.22 -32.03
CA GLN A 336 3.85 -0.20 -33.43
C GLN A 336 4.60 1.11 -33.75
N TYR A 337 5.77 0.99 -34.34
CA TYR A 337 6.52 2.10 -34.91
C TYR A 337 6.28 2.12 -36.43
N VAL A 338 5.74 3.23 -36.93
CA VAL A 338 5.51 3.45 -38.36
C VAL A 338 6.77 4.04 -38.98
N ILE A 339 7.31 3.40 -40.01
CA ILE A 339 8.50 3.91 -40.69
C ILE A 339 8.04 5.02 -41.66
N PRO A 340 8.50 6.27 -41.55
CA PRO A 340 7.98 7.34 -42.42
C PRO A 340 8.38 7.19 -43.90
N SER A 341 9.52 6.55 -44.15
CA SER A 341 10.13 6.42 -45.48
C SER A 341 9.67 5.19 -46.28
N GLU A 342 9.05 4.23 -45.61
CA GLU A 342 8.56 2.97 -46.18
C GLU A 342 7.13 2.78 -45.68
N GLU A 343 6.17 2.37 -46.51
CA GLU A 343 4.81 2.03 -46.03
C GLU A 343 4.80 0.73 -45.19
N SER A 344 5.78 0.56 -44.31
CA SER A 344 6.08 -0.60 -43.49
C SER A 344 6.14 -0.19 -42.01
N CYS A 345 6.07 -1.18 -41.12
CA CYS A 345 6.07 -0.93 -39.69
C CYS A 345 6.81 -2.03 -38.93
N ILE A 346 7.19 -1.71 -37.71
CA ILE A 346 7.79 -2.65 -36.76
C ILE A 346 6.91 -2.65 -35.52
N ASP A 347 6.51 -3.82 -35.02
CA ASP A 347 5.70 -3.90 -33.81
C ASP A 347 6.13 -5.01 -32.84
N ILE A 348 5.89 -4.72 -31.57
CA ILE A 348 5.99 -5.68 -30.47
C ILE A 348 4.61 -5.93 -29.87
N ILE A 349 4.40 -7.15 -29.41
CA ILE A 349 3.15 -7.62 -28.82
C ILE A 349 3.43 -7.96 -27.35
N ILE A 350 2.86 -7.20 -26.45
CA ILE A 350 2.95 -7.38 -25.00
C ILE A 350 1.72 -8.15 -24.54
N ARG A 351 1.91 -9.39 -24.07
CA ARG A 351 0.84 -10.29 -23.61
C ARG A 351 0.85 -10.40 -22.09
N ILE A 352 -0.24 -10.00 -21.47
CA ILE A 352 -0.42 -10.12 -20.02
C ILE A 352 -1.12 -11.45 -19.71
N PRO A 353 -0.50 -12.38 -18.96
CA PRO A 353 -1.08 -13.68 -18.68
C PRO A 353 -2.31 -13.58 -17.78
N GLN A 354 -3.17 -14.60 -17.80
CA GLN A 354 -4.36 -14.67 -16.95
C GLN A 354 -4.04 -14.79 -15.46
N ASP A 355 -2.81 -15.17 -15.12
CA ASP A 355 -2.36 -15.32 -13.73
C ASP A 355 -1.40 -14.16 -13.35
N TYR A 356 -1.49 -13.01 -14.05
CA TYR A 356 -0.73 -11.80 -13.72
C TYR A 356 -1.15 -11.25 -12.33
N PRO A 357 -0.22 -10.84 -11.46
CA PRO A 357 1.21 -10.70 -11.68
C PRO A 357 2.01 -11.87 -11.10
N LEU A 358 1.44 -13.06 -10.88
CA LEU A 358 2.21 -14.25 -10.47
C LEU A 358 3.05 -14.78 -11.62
N LYS A 359 2.51 -14.77 -12.85
CA LYS A 359 3.28 -14.96 -14.08
C LYS A 359 3.66 -13.62 -14.70
N GLN A 360 4.84 -13.57 -15.31
CA GLN A 360 5.36 -12.34 -15.90
C GLN A 360 4.67 -12.06 -17.23
N VAL A 361 4.63 -10.78 -17.59
CA VAL A 361 4.21 -10.34 -18.92
C VAL A 361 5.22 -10.86 -19.94
N HIS A 362 4.73 -11.33 -21.09
CA HIS A 362 5.57 -11.78 -22.18
C HIS A 362 5.56 -10.76 -23.32
N ILE A 363 6.73 -10.46 -23.86
CA ILE A 363 6.87 -9.59 -25.04
C ILE A 363 7.31 -10.45 -26.21
N ASP A 364 6.44 -10.51 -27.22
CA ASP A 364 6.67 -11.22 -28.46
C ASP A 364 6.92 -10.22 -29.60
N GLY A 365 7.67 -10.67 -30.61
CA GLY A 365 7.83 -9.89 -31.83
C GLY A 365 6.65 -10.09 -32.78
N GLY A 366 6.15 -9.02 -33.38
CA GLY A 366 5.15 -9.09 -34.45
C GLY A 366 5.77 -8.80 -35.82
N GLN A 367 5.29 -7.76 -36.49
CA GLN A 367 5.82 -7.28 -37.77
C GLN A 367 7.23 -6.76 -37.63
N ARG A 368 8.08 -7.18 -38.57
CA ARG A 368 9.46 -6.74 -38.68
C ARG A 368 9.75 -6.36 -40.13
N ALA A 369 9.98 -5.08 -40.37
CA ALA A 369 10.43 -4.56 -41.65
C ALA A 369 11.88 -4.09 -41.56
N GLY A 370 12.75 -4.51 -42.49
CA GLY A 370 14.09 -3.93 -42.68
C GLY A 370 15.15 -4.18 -41.59
N VAL A 371 14.89 -5.01 -40.57
CA VAL A 371 15.81 -5.23 -39.43
C VAL A 371 16.37 -6.65 -39.39
N GLN A 372 17.66 -6.78 -39.09
CA GLN A 372 18.33 -8.08 -38.89
C GLN A 372 17.79 -8.84 -37.67
N GLU A 373 17.72 -10.17 -37.76
CA GLU A 373 17.18 -11.04 -36.70
C GLU A 373 17.89 -10.87 -35.35
N SER A 374 19.21 -10.72 -35.34
CA SER A 374 20.01 -10.55 -34.13
C SER A 374 19.63 -9.27 -33.37
N ARG A 375 19.55 -8.16 -34.10
CA ARG A 375 19.17 -6.85 -33.56
C ARG A 375 17.71 -6.85 -33.07
N TRP A 376 16.81 -7.47 -33.83
CA TRP A 376 15.42 -7.64 -33.44
C TRP A 376 15.26 -8.37 -32.10
N ARG A 377 15.98 -9.49 -31.93
CA ARG A 377 15.99 -10.23 -30.66
C ARG A 377 16.57 -9.42 -29.52
N SER A 378 17.59 -8.62 -29.79
CA SER A 378 18.17 -7.71 -28.79
C SER A 378 17.14 -6.71 -28.29
N TRP A 379 16.35 -6.10 -29.18
CA TRP A 379 15.30 -5.15 -28.78
C TRP A 379 14.19 -5.79 -27.94
N ILE A 380 13.72 -6.98 -28.35
CA ILE A 380 12.73 -7.73 -27.56
C ILE A 380 13.30 -8.07 -26.17
N LEU A 381 14.57 -8.48 -26.10
CA LEU A 381 15.22 -8.80 -24.84
C LEU A 381 15.35 -7.58 -23.93
N SER A 382 15.77 -6.43 -24.47
CA SER A 382 15.88 -5.17 -23.72
C SER A 382 14.53 -4.72 -23.17
N SER A 383 13.47 -4.75 -23.99
CA SER A 383 12.11 -4.44 -23.53
C SER A 383 11.61 -5.45 -22.49
N SER A 384 11.92 -6.74 -22.66
CA SER A 384 11.53 -7.77 -21.69
C SER A 384 12.27 -7.60 -20.36
N ALA A 385 13.54 -7.18 -20.39
CA ALA A 385 14.34 -6.94 -19.21
C ALA A 385 13.74 -5.86 -18.30
N VAL A 386 13.11 -4.83 -18.87
CA VAL A 386 12.38 -3.80 -18.09
C VAL A 386 11.19 -4.39 -17.34
N MET A 387 10.41 -5.28 -17.96
CA MET A 387 9.32 -5.98 -17.27
C MET A 387 9.81 -6.93 -16.16
N VAL A 388 11.03 -7.46 -16.28
CA VAL A 388 11.67 -8.33 -15.28
C VAL A 388 12.29 -7.51 -14.14
N ALA A 389 12.76 -6.29 -14.43
CA ALA A 389 13.24 -5.36 -13.44
C ALA A 389 12.13 -5.06 -12.41
N GLN A 390 12.52 -4.74 -11.17
CA GLN A 390 11.61 -4.69 -10.03
C GLN A 390 10.39 -3.79 -10.31
N ASN A 391 9.21 -4.40 -10.39
CA ASN A 391 7.93 -3.73 -10.67
C ASN A 391 7.90 -2.96 -12.00
N GLY A 392 8.45 -3.55 -13.07
CA GLY A 392 8.48 -2.94 -14.40
C GLY A 392 7.11 -2.51 -14.93
N ASN A 393 7.05 -1.28 -15.44
CA ASN A 393 5.89 -0.69 -16.09
C ASN A 393 5.84 -1.09 -17.57
N ILE A 394 4.64 -1.38 -18.08
CA ILE A 394 4.43 -1.70 -19.49
C ILE A 394 4.86 -0.53 -20.39
N MET A 395 4.58 0.72 -19.98
CA MET A 395 4.98 1.90 -20.76
C MET A 395 6.49 2.01 -20.90
N ASP A 396 7.25 1.81 -19.82
CA ASP A 396 8.72 1.89 -19.88
C ASP A 396 9.29 0.87 -20.87
N SER A 397 8.69 -0.33 -20.93
CA SER A 397 9.08 -1.37 -21.89
C SER A 397 8.79 -0.97 -23.35
N VAL A 398 7.66 -0.28 -23.58
CA VAL A 398 7.30 0.30 -24.88
C VAL A 398 8.26 1.44 -25.24
N LEU A 399 8.67 2.27 -24.29
CA LEU A 399 9.59 3.37 -24.52
C LEU A 399 11.01 2.89 -24.85
N VAL A 400 11.50 1.84 -24.19
CA VAL A 400 12.77 1.20 -24.56
C VAL A 400 12.72 0.68 -25.99
N PHE A 401 11.62 0.02 -26.38
CA PHE A 401 11.42 -0.41 -27.77
C PHE A 401 11.43 0.78 -28.74
N TYR A 402 10.66 1.82 -28.44
CA TYR A 402 10.56 3.03 -29.25
C TYR A 402 11.93 3.69 -29.47
N ASN A 403 12.71 3.87 -28.40
CA ASN A 403 14.02 4.51 -28.46
C ASN A 403 15.02 3.70 -29.30
N ASN A 404 15.04 2.37 -29.12
CA ASN A 404 15.91 1.49 -29.92
C ASN A 404 15.60 1.57 -31.42
N VAL A 405 14.31 1.55 -31.77
CA VAL A 405 13.86 1.66 -33.18
C VAL A 405 14.19 3.06 -33.73
N LYS A 406 13.92 4.11 -32.97
CA LYS A 406 14.19 5.49 -33.37
C LYS A 406 15.67 5.72 -33.68
N LEU A 407 16.56 5.32 -32.76
CA LEU A 407 18.02 5.46 -32.91
C LEU A 407 18.53 4.76 -34.16
N HIS A 408 17.99 3.57 -34.46
CA HIS A 408 18.34 2.82 -35.66
C HIS A 408 18.03 3.55 -36.95
N PHE A 409 16.87 4.20 -37.05
CA PHE A 409 16.46 4.95 -38.24
C PHE A 409 17.06 6.36 -38.31
N GLU A 410 17.50 6.92 -37.18
CA GLU A 410 18.30 8.15 -37.13
C GLU A 410 19.78 7.94 -37.51
N GLY A 411 20.20 6.69 -37.72
CA GLY A 411 21.58 6.34 -38.12
C GLY A 411 22.59 6.44 -36.99
N VAL A 412 22.14 6.46 -35.74
CA VAL A 412 22.99 6.44 -34.54
C VAL A 412 23.12 4.99 -34.08
N GLU A 413 24.34 4.45 -34.10
CA GLU A 413 24.61 3.13 -33.51
C GLU A 413 24.38 3.17 -31.99
N GLU A 414 23.63 2.19 -31.48
CA GLU A 414 23.27 2.08 -30.06
C GLU A 414 24.52 2.00 -29.15
N CYS A 415 24.55 2.84 -28.11
CA CYS A 415 25.40 2.64 -26.95
C CYS A 415 24.89 1.42 -26.17
N THR A 416 25.71 0.38 -26.07
CA THR A 416 25.46 -0.74 -25.14
C THR A 416 25.67 -0.23 -23.71
N ILE A 417 24.59 -0.07 -22.96
CA ILE A 417 24.69 0.11 -21.50
C ILE A 417 24.84 -1.31 -20.92
N TRP A 418 26.02 -1.57 -20.35
CA TRP A 418 26.41 -2.81 -19.68
C TRP A 418 26.00 -2.82 -18.22
#